data_AF-A0A1D9Q9W0-F1
#
_entry.id   AF-A0A1D9Q9W0-F1
#
_cell.length_a   1.000
_cell.length_b   1.000
_cell.length_c   1.000
_cell.angle_alpha   90.00
_cell.angle_beta   90.00
_cell.angle_gamma   90.00
#
_symmetry.space_group_name_H-M   'P 1'
#
loop_
_entity.id
_entity.type
_entity.pdbx_description
1 polymer ?
#
loop_
_entity_poly.entity_id
_entity_poly.type
_entity_poly.pdbx_seq_one_letter_code
_entity_poly.pdbx_strand_id
1 'polypeptide(L)'
;MSHVTLKPDGLLDDQNRYWYQRFPIDHLEDYKRMIPGLSFDFTSYLSANSGWKYFPRSFNNYNPPQSANAIFANLKKLATIKGDIDRVYDLNRQLKGIFRTYATEARGKYANVLDIIDRIGTEIADDAPLNVSDLETLRGIVQARSDLSASMKTIVSTMVDLLHKIKADLETTIGNINTNLLALNKVLVFTSAEQNKINQGPTPENIWGFGERFALVDTYFVIIVNDAVTRAQAAITSDISPAITMMERELSSWDAISHDLTTVLQAVDDEKNDEVAELKLVDNDDILETWQKLGDIVVQDSELDY
;
A
#
# COMPACT_ATOMS: atom_id res chain seq x y z
N MET A 1 6.76 -6.08 35.71
CA MET A 1 6.03 -4.87 35.33
C MET A 1 6.57 -4.47 33.97
N SER A 2 5.72 -4.17 32.98
CA SER A 2 6.22 -3.67 31.68
C SER A 2 6.76 -2.27 31.92
N HIS A 3 8.00 -2.01 31.52
CA HIS A 3 8.58 -0.67 31.62
C HIS A 3 7.82 0.25 30.65
N VAL A 4 7.09 1.22 31.19
CA VAL A 4 6.45 2.28 30.40
C VAL A 4 7.56 3.10 29.75
N THR A 5 7.58 3.19 28.41
CA THR A 5 8.66 3.86 27.69
C THR A 5 8.16 5.01 26.81
N LEU A 6 8.95 6.09 26.75
CA LEU A 6 8.77 7.16 25.77
C LEU A 6 9.51 6.87 24.45
N LYS A 7 10.17 5.72 24.36
CA LYS A 7 10.93 5.28 23.20
C LYS A 7 9.98 4.74 22.13
N PRO A 8 9.97 5.31 20.92
CA PRO A 8 9.16 4.81 19.83
C PRO A 8 9.85 3.62 19.15
N ASP A 9 9.93 2.50 19.86
CA ASP A 9 10.55 1.27 19.37
C ASP A 9 9.77 0.66 18.19
N GLY A 10 10.52 0.18 17.19
CA GLY A 10 9.97 -0.49 16.02
C GLY A 10 9.60 0.43 14.84
N LEU A 11 9.64 1.76 14.99
CA LEU A 11 9.30 2.66 13.87
C LEU A 11 10.27 2.57 12.68
N LEU A 12 11.53 2.21 12.96
CA LEU A 12 12.61 2.15 12.00
C LEU A 12 13.08 0.71 11.84
N ASP A 13 13.48 0.36 10.62
CA ASP A 13 14.24 -0.87 10.40
C ASP A 13 15.71 -0.70 10.81
N ASP A 14 16.49 -1.79 10.71
CA ASP A 14 17.92 -1.81 11.01
C ASP A 14 18.75 -0.84 10.13
N GLN A 15 18.16 -0.27 9.09
CA GLN A 15 18.78 0.67 8.16
C GLN A 15 18.29 2.12 8.39
N ASN A 16 17.61 2.39 9.51
CA ASN A 16 17.01 3.68 9.85
C ASN A 16 15.98 4.17 8.83
N ARG A 17 15.31 3.26 8.12
CA ARG A 17 14.26 3.62 7.17
C ARG A 17 12.90 3.52 7.83
N TYR A 18 12.13 4.59 7.69
CA TYR A 18 10.72 4.53 8.05
C TYR A 18 9.91 3.84 6.96
N TRP A 19 8.74 3.33 7.33
CA TRP A 19 7.91 2.49 6.48
C TRP A 19 7.62 3.04 5.07
N TYR A 20 7.32 4.34 4.92
CA TYR A 20 7.00 4.88 3.60
C TYR A 20 8.19 4.77 2.62
N GLN A 21 9.42 4.65 3.15
CA GLN A 21 10.66 4.44 2.40
C GLN A 21 10.92 2.96 2.10
N ARG A 22 10.21 2.05 2.79
CA ARG A 22 10.31 0.59 2.65
C ARG A 22 9.22 0.00 1.77
N PHE A 23 8.15 0.74 1.47
CA PHE A 23 7.00 0.26 0.72
C PHE A 23 7.41 -0.12 -0.72
N PRO A 24 7.39 -1.42 -1.09
CA PRO A 24 7.75 -1.86 -2.44
C PRO A 24 6.67 -1.40 -3.43
N ILE A 25 7.08 -0.73 -4.52
CA ILE A 25 6.15 -0.13 -5.49
C ILE A 25 6.42 -0.48 -6.94
N ASP A 26 7.52 -1.15 -7.26
CA ASP A 26 7.96 -1.31 -8.64
C ASP A 26 6.95 -2.07 -9.51
N HIS A 27 6.39 -3.17 -8.99
CA HIS A 27 5.41 -3.99 -9.71
C HIS A 27 4.01 -3.39 -9.65
N LEU A 28 3.68 -2.65 -8.59
CA LEU A 28 2.46 -1.84 -8.52
C LEU A 28 2.48 -0.72 -9.58
N GLU A 29 3.62 -0.08 -9.81
CA GLU A 29 3.78 0.91 -10.87
C GLU A 29 3.69 0.27 -12.26
N ASP A 30 4.32 -0.88 -12.48
CA ASP A 30 4.20 -1.61 -13.74
C ASP A 30 2.77 -2.12 -14.00
N TYR A 31 2.06 -2.56 -12.96
CA TYR A 31 0.63 -2.84 -13.02
C TYR A 31 -0.14 -1.59 -13.44
N LYS A 32 0.08 -0.44 -12.80
CA LYS A 32 -0.62 0.81 -13.13
C LYS A 32 -0.36 1.25 -14.57
N ARG A 33 0.88 1.14 -15.04
CA ARG A 33 1.28 1.51 -16.41
C ARG A 33 0.62 0.65 -17.48
N MET A 34 0.27 -0.61 -17.17
CA MET A 34 -0.40 -1.47 -18.15
C MET A 34 -1.87 -1.08 -18.37
N ILE A 35 -2.55 -0.57 -17.35
CA ILE A 35 -4.01 -0.36 -17.37
C ILE A 35 -4.49 0.51 -18.54
N PRO A 36 -3.87 1.67 -18.85
CA PRO A 36 -4.28 2.51 -19.99
C PRO A 36 -4.14 1.82 -21.35
N GLY A 37 -3.29 0.79 -21.47
CA GLY A 37 -3.10 0.02 -22.70
C GLY A 37 -4.13 -1.09 -22.89
N LEU A 38 -4.97 -1.38 -21.90
CA LEU A 38 -5.97 -2.44 -21.98
C LEU A 38 -7.23 -1.97 -22.70
N SER A 39 -7.84 -2.88 -23.46
CA SER A 39 -9.18 -2.72 -24.01
C SER A 39 -10.18 -3.51 -23.18
N PHE A 40 -11.36 -2.94 -22.94
CA PHE A 40 -12.37 -3.50 -22.03
C PHE A 40 -13.61 -4.06 -22.74
N ASP A 41 -13.56 -4.08 -24.06
CA ASP A 41 -14.55 -4.69 -24.92
C ASP A 41 -13.90 -5.02 -26.27
N PHE A 42 -14.59 -5.85 -27.05
CA PHE A 42 -14.08 -6.35 -28.32
C PHE A 42 -13.93 -5.26 -29.39
N THR A 43 -14.86 -4.31 -29.44
CA THR A 43 -14.87 -3.20 -30.40
C THR A 43 -13.65 -2.29 -30.19
N SER A 44 -13.41 -1.87 -28.95
CA SER A 44 -12.26 -1.09 -28.54
C SER A 44 -10.95 -1.85 -28.82
N TYR A 45 -10.94 -3.15 -28.51
CA TYR A 45 -9.77 -4.01 -28.74
C TYR A 45 -9.38 -4.10 -30.22
N LEU A 46 -10.35 -4.37 -31.10
CA LEU A 46 -10.10 -4.44 -32.54
C LEU A 46 -9.65 -3.10 -33.11
N SER A 47 -10.20 -2.00 -32.60
CA SER A 47 -9.82 -0.64 -33.03
C SER A 47 -8.37 -0.36 -32.65
N ALA A 48 -7.97 -0.67 -31.42
CA ALA A 48 -6.62 -0.47 -30.92
C ALA A 48 -5.57 -1.36 -31.63
N ASN A 49 -5.96 -2.56 -32.06
CA ASN A 49 -5.04 -3.56 -32.61
C ASN A 49 -5.20 -3.79 -34.13
N SER A 50 -5.82 -2.83 -34.84
CA SER A 50 -6.04 -2.90 -36.30
C SER A 50 -6.81 -4.15 -36.78
N GLY A 51 -7.63 -4.74 -35.92
CA GLY A 51 -8.45 -5.92 -36.22
C GLY A 51 -9.72 -5.59 -37.03
N TRP A 52 -10.10 -4.32 -37.15
CA TRP A 52 -11.26 -3.87 -37.92
C TRP A 52 -11.21 -4.26 -39.40
N LYS A 53 -10.00 -4.46 -39.96
CA LYS A 53 -9.78 -4.88 -41.35
C LYS A 53 -10.42 -6.25 -41.69
N TYR A 54 -10.76 -7.03 -40.67
CA TYR A 54 -11.39 -8.34 -40.80
C TYR A 54 -12.93 -8.28 -40.88
N PHE A 55 -13.56 -7.11 -40.69
CA PHE A 55 -15.01 -6.96 -40.58
C PHE A 55 -15.56 -5.92 -41.58
N PRO A 56 -16.06 -6.35 -42.76
CA PRO A 56 -16.31 -5.47 -43.91
C PRO A 56 -17.62 -4.64 -43.83
N ARG A 57 -18.52 -4.95 -42.89
CA ARG A 57 -19.86 -4.30 -42.78
C ARG A 57 -20.17 -3.75 -41.38
N SER A 58 -19.15 -3.39 -40.61
CA SER A 58 -19.16 -3.05 -39.16
C SER A 58 -18.91 -4.25 -38.25
N PHE A 59 -18.04 -4.07 -37.26
CA PHE A 59 -17.73 -5.06 -36.23
C PHE A 59 -18.65 -4.97 -35.00
N ASN A 60 -19.48 -3.92 -34.90
CA ASN A 60 -20.40 -3.71 -33.75
C ASN A 60 -21.48 -4.78 -33.61
N ASN A 61 -21.75 -5.55 -34.66
CA ASN A 61 -22.76 -6.61 -34.69
C ASN A 61 -22.16 -8.03 -34.50
N TYR A 62 -20.83 -8.14 -34.37
CA TYR A 62 -20.14 -9.42 -34.19
C TYR A 62 -19.98 -9.71 -32.70
N ASN A 63 -20.33 -10.93 -32.30
CA ASN A 63 -20.29 -11.34 -30.90
C ASN A 63 -19.11 -12.28 -30.69
N PRO A 64 -18.04 -11.85 -30.00
CA PRO A 64 -16.89 -12.72 -29.77
C PRO A 64 -17.29 -13.91 -28.87
N PRO A 65 -16.45 -14.96 -28.78
CA PRO A 65 -16.68 -16.06 -27.86
C PRO A 65 -17.01 -15.56 -26.45
N GLN A 66 -17.97 -16.19 -25.77
CA GLN A 66 -18.40 -15.79 -24.43
C GLN A 66 -17.23 -15.65 -23.44
N SER A 67 -16.24 -16.53 -23.54
CA SER A 67 -15.02 -16.47 -22.74
C SER A 67 -14.19 -15.20 -22.98
N ALA A 68 -14.13 -14.68 -24.21
CA ALA A 68 -13.47 -13.41 -24.50
C ALA A 68 -14.23 -12.22 -23.88
N ASN A 69 -15.57 -12.20 -23.97
CA ASN A 69 -16.40 -11.20 -23.28
C ASN A 69 -16.19 -11.22 -21.76
N ALA A 70 -16.11 -12.41 -21.16
CA ALA A 70 -15.81 -12.55 -19.74
C ALA A 70 -14.40 -12.05 -19.38
N ILE A 71 -13.39 -12.27 -20.24
CA ILE A 71 -12.04 -11.72 -20.05
C ILE A 71 -12.08 -10.19 -20.07
N PHE A 72 -12.73 -9.58 -21.07
CA PHE A 72 -12.86 -8.12 -21.16
C PHE A 72 -13.49 -7.50 -19.90
N ALA A 73 -14.55 -8.12 -19.38
CA ALA A 73 -15.18 -7.69 -18.13
C ALA A 73 -14.22 -7.76 -16.93
N ASN A 74 -13.33 -8.77 -16.88
CA ASN A 74 -12.31 -8.87 -15.82
C ASN A 74 -11.14 -7.90 -16.03
N LEU A 75 -10.71 -7.63 -17.27
CA LEU A 75 -9.74 -6.56 -17.55
C LEU A 75 -10.26 -5.19 -17.09
N LYS A 76 -11.56 -4.93 -17.25
CA LYS A 76 -12.21 -3.73 -16.69
C LYS A 76 -12.14 -3.69 -15.16
N LYS A 77 -12.27 -4.83 -14.48
CA LYS A 77 -12.11 -4.89 -13.02
C LYS A 77 -10.69 -4.55 -12.57
N LEU A 78 -9.66 -5.00 -13.31
CA LEU A 78 -8.27 -4.58 -13.05
C LEU A 78 -8.14 -3.05 -13.08
N ALA A 79 -8.80 -2.38 -14.04
CA ALA A 79 -8.82 -0.92 -14.09
C ALA A 79 -9.50 -0.27 -12.88
N THR A 80 -10.55 -0.88 -12.32
CA THR A 80 -11.18 -0.42 -11.07
C THR A 80 -10.23 -0.58 -9.88
N ILE A 81 -9.54 -1.71 -9.77
CA ILE A 81 -8.58 -1.99 -8.68
C ILE A 81 -7.43 -0.97 -8.67
N LYS A 82 -7.05 -0.43 -9.83
CA LYS A 82 -6.10 0.69 -9.92
C LYS A 82 -6.50 1.87 -9.03
N GLY A 83 -7.79 2.20 -8.93
CA GLY A 83 -8.27 3.30 -8.09
C GLY A 83 -8.04 3.05 -6.60
N ASP A 84 -8.21 1.81 -6.15
CA ASP A 84 -7.89 1.42 -4.76
C ASP A 84 -6.37 1.47 -4.52
N ILE A 85 -5.55 1.08 -5.50
CA ILE A 85 -4.09 1.23 -5.42
C ILE A 85 -3.69 2.72 -5.32
N ASP A 86 -4.28 3.60 -6.14
CA ASP A 86 -4.00 5.04 -6.07
C ASP A 86 -4.34 5.61 -4.67
N ARG A 87 -5.40 5.10 -4.02
CA ARG A 87 -5.73 5.45 -2.65
C ARG A 87 -4.68 4.97 -1.63
N VAL A 88 -4.05 3.81 -1.83
CA VAL A 88 -2.90 3.36 -1.01
C VAL A 88 -1.74 4.36 -1.12
N TYR A 89 -1.44 4.85 -2.33
CA TYR A 89 -0.40 5.89 -2.52
C TYR A 89 -0.72 7.19 -1.78
N ASP A 90 -1.99 7.64 -1.81
CA ASP A 90 -2.41 8.84 -1.10
C ASP A 90 -2.32 8.68 0.42
N LEU A 91 -2.71 7.52 0.95
CA LEU A 91 -2.56 7.20 2.37
C LEU A 91 -1.07 7.12 2.77
N ASN A 92 -0.20 6.54 1.93
CA ASN A 92 1.24 6.51 2.16
C ASN A 92 1.82 7.93 2.23
N ARG A 93 1.38 8.84 1.35
CA ARG A 93 1.78 10.26 1.36
C ARG A 93 1.32 10.96 2.64
N GLN A 94 0.09 10.69 3.10
CA GLN A 94 -0.41 11.23 4.37
C GLN A 94 0.41 10.70 5.55
N LEU A 95 0.73 9.40 5.58
CA LEU A 95 1.57 8.83 6.64
C LEU A 95 2.96 9.47 6.66
N LYS A 96 3.57 9.69 5.49
CA LYS A 96 4.85 10.43 5.38
C LYS A 96 4.75 11.81 6.04
N GLY A 97 3.67 12.54 5.78
CA GLY A 97 3.44 13.86 6.38
C GLY A 97 3.32 13.81 7.91
N ILE A 98 2.49 12.91 8.45
CA ILE A 98 2.29 12.78 9.90
C ILE A 98 3.58 12.32 10.59
N PHE A 99 4.31 11.38 9.99
CA PHE A 99 5.59 10.94 10.52
C PHE A 99 6.62 12.09 10.58
N ARG A 100 6.71 12.91 9.52
CA ARG A 100 7.57 14.11 9.53
C ARG A 100 7.22 15.05 10.69
N THR A 101 5.93 15.28 10.95
CA THR A 101 5.49 16.07 12.10
C THR A 101 5.90 15.42 13.42
N TYR A 102 5.67 14.12 13.59
CA TYR A 102 6.04 13.37 14.79
C TYR A 102 7.55 13.43 15.09
N ALA A 103 8.37 13.24 14.07
CA ALA A 103 9.83 13.31 14.19
C ALA A 103 10.32 14.74 14.46
N THR A 104 9.70 15.76 13.85
CA THR A 104 10.02 17.18 14.11
C THR A 104 9.69 17.57 15.55
N GLU A 105 8.51 17.17 16.04
CA GLU A 105 8.09 17.38 17.44
C GLU A 105 9.05 16.69 18.42
N ALA A 106 9.48 15.45 18.11
CA ALA A 106 10.49 14.73 18.89
C ALA A 106 11.78 15.57 19.01
N ARG A 107 12.30 16.04 17.87
CA ARG A 107 13.54 16.83 17.81
C ARG A 107 13.41 18.21 18.46
N GLY A 108 12.25 18.85 18.40
CA GLY A 108 12.05 20.18 18.98
C GLY A 108 11.91 20.17 20.50
N LYS A 109 11.43 19.06 21.07
CA LYS A 109 11.00 18.98 22.48
C LYS A 109 11.85 18.06 23.35
N TYR A 110 12.76 17.25 22.79
CA TYR A 110 13.51 16.23 23.55
C TYR A 110 14.27 16.80 24.77
N ALA A 111 15.04 17.88 24.59
CA ALA A 111 15.84 18.45 25.68
C ALA A 111 14.94 18.94 26.83
N ASN A 112 13.81 19.54 26.49
CA ASN A 112 12.82 20.00 27.47
C ASN A 112 12.17 18.83 28.22
N VAL A 113 11.85 17.72 27.55
CA VAL A 113 11.28 16.53 28.19
C VAL A 113 12.25 15.94 29.22
N LEU A 114 13.55 15.84 28.88
CA LEU A 114 14.56 15.35 29.81
C LEU A 114 14.72 16.26 31.01
N ASP A 115 14.83 17.57 30.78
CA ASP A 115 14.93 18.55 31.86
C ASP A 115 13.72 18.46 32.81
N ILE A 116 12.52 18.20 32.29
CA ILE A 116 11.30 17.98 33.09
C ILE A 116 11.38 16.67 33.88
N ILE A 117 11.76 15.56 33.22
CA ILE A 117 11.88 14.24 33.87
C ILE A 117 12.94 14.28 34.99
N ASP A 118 14.06 14.95 34.77
CA ASP A 118 15.12 15.10 35.77
C ASP A 118 14.64 15.91 36.98
N ARG A 119 13.93 17.03 36.75
CA ARG A 119 13.35 17.84 37.84
C ARG A 119 12.35 17.05 38.67
N ILE A 120 11.39 16.40 38.01
CA ILE A 120 10.41 15.51 38.65
C ILE A 120 11.14 14.40 39.44
N GLY A 121 12.19 13.84 38.86
CA GLY A 121 13.00 12.81 39.48
C GLY A 121 13.77 13.26 40.72
N THR A 122 14.14 14.54 40.81
CA THR A 122 14.71 15.16 42.02
C THR A 122 13.62 15.41 43.06
N GLU A 123 12.47 15.94 42.64
CA GLU A 123 11.33 16.21 43.54
C GLU A 123 10.86 14.92 44.24
N ILE A 124 10.73 13.82 43.50
CA ILE A 124 10.37 12.51 44.09
C ILE A 124 11.44 12.01 45.06
N ALA A 125 12.73 12.11 44.70
CA ALA A 125 13.82 11.63 45.53
C ALA A 125 13.94 12.40 46.87
N ASP A 126 13.56 13.67 46.85
CA ASP A 126 13.58 14.56 48.00
C ASP A 126 12.25 14.57 48.79
N ASP A 127 11.26 13.76 48.40
CA ASP A 127 9.88 13.76 48.95
C ASP A 127 9.24 15.17 48.90
N ALA A 128 9.57 15.92 47.84
CA ALA A 128 9.07 17.25 47.59
C ALA A 128 7.77 17.22 46.75
N PRO A 129 6.88 18.22 46.89
CA PRO A 129 5.72 18.36 46.03
C PRO A 129 6.13 18.55 44.55
N LEU A 130 5.44 17.85 43.65
CA LEU A 130 5.71 17.96 42.22
C LEU A 130 5.35 19.34 41.66
N ASN A 131 6.17 19.84 40.73
CA ASN A 131 5.88 21.09 40.04
C ASN A 131 4.76 20.92 38.99
N VAL A 132 3.59 21.50 39.29
CA VAL A 132 2.40 21.47 38.41
C VAL A 132 2.69 22.00 37.00
N SER A 133 3.54 23.01 36.84
CA SER A 133 3.88 23.56 35.53
C SER A 133 4.71 22.59 34.68
N ASP A 134 5.57 21.80 35.33
CA ASP A 134 6.38 20.79 34.66
C ASP A 134 5.51 19.60 34.24
N LEU A 135 4.59 19.17 35.12
CA LEU A 135 3.59 18.15 34.81
C LEU A 135 2.68 18.55 33.65
N GLU A 136 2.13 19.77 33.64
CA GLU A 136 1.30 20.28 32.53
C GLU A 136 2.09 20.39 31.22
N THR A 137 3.36 20.79 31.28
CA THR A 137 4.23 20.84 30.10
C THR A 137 4.49 19.45 29.55
N LEU A 138 4.81 18.47 30.41
CA LEU A 138 4.99 17.08 30.02
C LEU A 138 3.70 16.51 29.41
N ARG A 139 2.54 16.76 30.04
CA ARG A 139 1.23 16.34 29.52
C ARG A 139 0.99 16.86 28.11
N GLY A 140 1.24 18.15 27.87
CA GLY A 140 1.06 18.76 26.56
C GLY A 140 1.95 18.14 25.47
N ILE A 141 3.18 17.76 25.82
CA ILE A 141 4.11 17.10 24.88
C ILE A 141 3.68 15.67 24.59
N VAL A 142 3.35 14.90 25.63
CA VAL A 142 2.95 13.48 25.50
C VAL A 142 1.60 13.38 24.77
N GLN A 143 0.64 14.27 25.04
CA GLN A 143 -0.67 14.28 24.38
C GLN A 143 -0.53 14.51 22.87
N ALA A 144 0.25 15.52 22.45
CA ALA A 144 0.46 15.79 21.03
C ALA A 144 1.09 14.58 20.30
N ARG A 145 2.00 13.84 20.95
CA ARG A 145 2.57 12.60 20.39
C ARG A 145 1.58 11.45 20.36
N SER A 146 0.74 11.32 21.39
CA SER A 146 -0.34 10.33 21.43
C SER A 146 -1.32 10.54 20.28
N ASP A 147 -1.72 11.79 20.01
CA ASP A 147 -2.63 12.14 18.91
C ASP A 147 -2.03 11.81 17.53
N LEU A 148 -0.74 12.11 17.33
CA LEU A 148 -0.01 11.79 16.11
C LEU A 148 0.17 10.28 15.92
N SER A 149 0.51 9.55 16.99
CA SER A 149 0.63 8.08 17.01
C SER A 149 -0.71 7.42 16.64
N ALA A 150 -1.80 7.85 17.27
CA ALA A 150 -3.15 7.37 16.97
C ALA A 150 -3.53 7.62 15.50
N SER A 151 -3.21 8.81 14.98
CA SER A 151 -3.47 9.15 13.57
C SER A 151 -2.67 8.26 12.61
N MET A 152 -1.39 8.00 12.89
CA MET A 152 -0.57 7.08 12.10
C MET A 152 -1.14 5.67 12.12
N LYS A 153 -1.52 5.16 13.30
CA LYS A 153 -2.16 3.85 13.46
C LYS A 153 -3.43 3.74 12.62
N THR A 154 -4.31 4.75 12.64
CA THR A 154 -5.54 4.76 11.82
C THR A 154 -5.23 4.66 10.33
N ILE A 155 -4.23 5.41 9.84
CA ILE A 155 -3.84 5.36 8.43
C ILE A 155 -3.28 3.99 8.06
N VAL A 156 -2.35 3.45 8.85
CA VAL A 156 -1.75 2.14 8.58
C VAL A 156 -2.81 1.04 8.61
N SER A 157 -3.71 1.06 9.58
CA SER A 157 -4.84 0.12 9.67
C SER A 157 -5.72 0.19 8.41
N THR A 158 -6.07 1.40 7.97
CA THR A 158 -6.82 1.61 6.71
C THR A 158 -6.07 1.09 5.48
N MET A 159 -4.75 1.25 5.44
CA MET A 159 -3.92 0.75 4.34
C MET A 159 -3.83 -0.78 4.32
N VAL A 160 -3.70 -1.42 5.47
CA VAL A 160 -3.71 -2.89 5.59
C VAL A 160 -5.02 -3.46 5.08
N ASP A 161 -6.15 -2.93 5.54
CA ASP A 161 -7.48 -3.36 5.10
C ASP A 161 -7.65 -3.19 3.58
N LEU A 162 -7.18 -2.06 3.04
CA LEU A 162 -7.25 -1.78 1.61
C LEU A 162 -6.34 -2.71 0.80
N LEU A 163 -5.14 -3.02 1.28
CA LEU A 163 -4.23 -3.96 0.61
C LEU A 163 -4.76 -5.39 0.62
N HIS A 164 -5.36 -5.85 1.72
CA HIS A 164 -6.05 -7.14 1.77
C HIS A 164 -7.18 -7.22 0.76
N LYS A 165 -8.00 -6.17 0.66
CA LYS A 165 -9.06 -6.05 -0.34
C LYS A 165 -8.48 -6.12 -1.76
N ILE A 166 -7.48 -5.30 -2.07
CA ILE A 166 -6.82 -5.26 -3.39
C ILE A 166 -6.28 -6.64 -3.74
N LYS A 167 -5.59 -7.30 -2.81
CA LYS A 167 -5.04 -8.65 -3.00
C LYS A 167 -6.13 -9.63 -3.38
N ALA A 168 -7.21 -9.70 -2.59
CA ALA A 168 -8.32 -10.62 -2.84
C ALA A 168 -9.03 -10.35 -4.17
N ASP A 169 -9.23 -9.08 -4.52
CA ASP A 169 -9.85 -8.66 -5.78
C ASP A 169 -8.97 -9.02 -6.99
N LEU A 170 -7.65 -8.84 -6.89
CA LEU A 170 -6.69 -9.24 -7.92
C LEU A 170 -6.66 -10.76 -8.08
N GLU A 171 -6.53 -11.53 -6.99
CA GLU A 171 -6.51 -13.00 -7.02
C GLU A 171 -7.78 -13.57 -7.66
N THR A 172 -8.94 -13.03 -7.28
CA THR A 172 -10.24 -13.42 -7.87
C THR A 172 -10.30 -13.09 -9.36
N THR A 173 -9.85 -11.89 -9.74
CA THR A 173 -9.87 -11.43 -11.14
C THR A 173 -8.92 -12.25 -12.01
N ILE A 174 -7.72 -12.54 -11.52
CA ILE A 174 -6.73 -13.41 -12.18
C ILE A 174 -7.28 -14.82 -12.36
N GLY A 175 -7.87 -15.41 -11.30
CA GLY A 175 -8.48 -16.74 -11.36
C GLY A 175 -9.59 -16.84 -12.42
N ASN A 176 -10.43 -15.80 -12.50
CA ASN A 176 -11.47 -15.69 -13.53
C ASN A 176 -10.89 -15.56 -14.93
N ILE A 177 -9.85 -14.74 -15.13
CA ILE A 177 -9.18 -14.59 -16.43
C ILE A 177 -8.58 -15.93 -16.86
N ASN A 178 -7.81 -16.60 -16.01
CA ASN A 178 -7.18 -17.87 -16.31
C ASN A 178 -8.20 -18.95 -16.70
N THR A 179 -9.31 -19.04 -15.97
CA THR A 179 -10.40 -19.97 -16.29
C THR A 179 -11.00 -19.69 -17.67
N ASN A 180 -11.24 -18.41 -17.99
CA ASN A 180 -11.78 -18.03 -19.28
C ASN A 180 -10.76 -18.14 -20.43
N LEU A 181 -9.47 -17.96 -20.17
CA LEU A 181 -8.40 -18.22 -21.13
C LEU A 181 -8.36 -19.69 -21.53
N LEU A 182 -8.47 -20.61 -20.57
CA LEU A 182 -8.53 -22.05 -20.85
C LEU A 182 -9.74 -22.41 -21.72
N ALA A 183 -10.90 -21.81 -21.45
CA ALA A 183 -12.10 -22.00 -22.27
C ALA A 183 -11.94 -21.39 -23.67
N LEU A 184 -11.38 -20.18 -23.75
CA LEU A 184 -11.14 -19.49 -25.01
C LEU A 184 -10.17 -20.24 -25.91
N ASN A 185 -9.06 -20.74 -25.36
CA ASN A 185 -8.05 -21.49 -26.12
C ASN A 185 -8.62 -22.74 -26.80
N LYS A 186 -9.62 -23.40 -26.22
CA LYS A 186 -10.32 -24.53 -26.87
C LYS A 186 -11.13 -24.08 -28.09
N VAL A 187 -11.67 -22.87 -28.03
CA VAL A 187 -12.51 -22.28 -29.09
C VAL A 187 -11.65 -21.69 -30.21
N LEU A 188 -10.46 -21.16 -29.90
CA LEU A 188 -9.55 -20.54 -30.88
C LEU A 188 -8.83 -21.53 -31.82
N VAL A 189 -9.12 -22.83 -31.74
CA VAL A 189 -8.59 -23.83 -32.68
C VAL A 189 -9.41 -23.80 -33.98
N PHE A 190 -8.72 -23.61 -35.11
CA PHE A 190 -9.33 -23.62 -36.44
C PHE A 190 -9.43 -25.05 -36.99
N THR A 191 -10.54 -25.34 -37.65
CA THR A 191 -10.71 -26.59 -38.42
C THR A 191 -9.81 -26.57 -39.66
N SER A 192 -9.56 -27.74 -40.27
CA SER A 192 -8.76 -27.81 -41.51
C SER A 192 -9.34 -26.97 -42.66
N ALA A 193 -10.67 -26.88 -42.75
CA ALA A 193 -11.34 -26.05 -43.74
C ALA A 193 -11.09 -24.55 -43.50
N GLU A 194 -11.14 -24.12 -42.24
CA GLU A 194 -10.84 -22.73 -41.85
C GLU A 194 -9.35 -22.40 -42.07
N GLN A 195 -8.46 -23.32 -41.70
CA GLN A 195 -7.03 -23.16 -41.91
C GLN A 195 -6.68 -23.03 -43.40
N ASN A 196 -7.32 -23.81 -44.27
CA ASN A 196 -7.14 -23.68 -45.72
C ASN A 196 -7.54 -22.30 -46.22
N LYS A 197 -8.62 -21.70 -45.69
CA LYS A 197 -9.05 -20.34 -46.05
C LYS A 197 -8.07 -19.28 -45.54
N ILE A 198 -7.48 -19.46 -44.36
CA ILE A 198 -6.43 -18.57 -43.83
C ILE A 198 -5.18 -18.64 -44.71
N ASN A 199 -4.73 -19.85 -45.08
CA ASN A 199 -3.50 -20.06 -45.85
C ASN A 199 -3.55 -19.48 -47.27
N GLN A 200 -4.75 -19.30 -47.85
CA GLN A 200 -4.95 -18.77 -49.19
C GLN A 200 -4.87 -17.24 -49.28
N GLY A 201 -4.60 -16.56 -48.16
CA GLY A 201 -4.67 -15.10 -48.05
C GLY A 201 -6.05 -14.69 -47.52
N PRO A 202 -6.15 -14.29 -46.25
CA PRO A 202 -7.43 -14.00 -45.63
C PRO A 202 -7.99 -12.69 -46.20
N THR A 203 -8.99 -12.79 -47.07
CA THR A 203 -9.90 -11.68 -47.36
C THR A 203 -11.10 -11.76 -46.42
N PRO A 204 -11.82 -10.65 -46.18
CA PRO A 204 -13.00 -10.65 -45.32
C PRO A 204 -14.05 -11.71 -45.70
N GLU A 205 -14.20 -12.03 -46.99
CA GLU A 205 -15.11 -13.07 -47.48
C GLU A 205 -14.64 -14.48 -47.09
N ASN A 206 -13.33 -14.70 -47.00
CA ASN A 206 -12.73 -15.99 -46.69
C ASN A 206 -12.79 -16.36 -45.20
N ILE A 207 -13.00 -15.40 -44.31
CA ILE A 207 -13.04 -15.63 -42.84
C ILE A 207 -14.45 -15.54 -42.25
N TRP A 208 -15.48 -15.41 -43.10
CA TRP A 208 -16.87 -15.35 -42.66
C TRP A 208 -17.26 -16.59 -41.84
N GLY A 209 -17.88 -16.36 -40.68
CA GLY A 209 -18.32 -17.40 -39.73
C GLY A 209 -17.29 -17.79 -38.66
N PHE A 210 -16.03 -17.34 -38.76
CA PHE A 210 -15.01 -17.54 -37.73
C PHE A 210 -14.09 -16.31 -37.53
N GLY A 211 -14.49 -15.15 -38.08
CA GLY A 211 -13.71 -13.93 -38.11
C GLY A 211 -13.35 -13.39 -36.72
N GLU A 212 -14.22 -13.52 -35.72
CA GLU A 212 -13.92 -13.12 -34.34
C GLU A 212 -12.79 -13.92 -33.73
N ARG A 213 -12.79 -15.25 -33.94
CA ARG A 213 -11.72 -16.13 -33.49
C ARG A 213 -10.41 -15.81 -34.19
N PHE A 214 -10.48 -15.63 -35.51
CA PHE A 214 -9.32 -15.24 -36.31
C PHE A 214 -8.74 -13.90 -35.87
N ALA A 215 -9.57 -12.88 -35.69
CA ALA A 215 -9.14 -11.57 -35.23
C ALA A 215 -8.45 -11.66 -33.87
N LEU A 216 -9.04 -12.35 -32.88
CA LEU A 216 -8.42 -12.54 -31.55
C LEU A 216 -7.04 -13.22 -31.62
N VAL A 217 -6.86 -14.19 -32.50
CA VAL A 217 -5.58 -14.89 -32.69
C VAL A 217 -4.57 -13.98 -33.39
N ASP A 218 -4.93 -13.39 -34.52
CA ASP A 218 -4.04 -12.57 -35.35
C ASP A 218 -3.61 -11.27 -34.65
N THR A 219 -4.45 -10.70 -33.81
CA THR A 219 -4.13 -9.51 -33.02
C THR A 219 -3.56 -9.84 -31.63
N TYR A 220 -3.15 -11.10 -31.39
CA TYR A 220 -2.44 -11.54 -30.19
C TYR A 220 -3.20 -11.35 -28.86
N PHE A 221 -4.53 -11.49 -28.85
CA PHE A 221 -5.36 -11.23 -27.66
C PHE A 221 -4.90 -12.02 -26.44
N VAL A 222 -4.63 -13.32 -26.62
CA VAL A 222 -4.18 -14.20 -25.53
C VAL A 222 -2.84 -13.75 -24.94
N ILE A 223 -1.93 -13.23 -25.76
CA ILE A 223 -0.61 -12.73 -25.29
C ILE A 223 -0.80 -11.50 -24.41
N ILE A 224 -1.63 -10.54 -24.86
CA ILE A 224 -1.93 -9.30 -24.11
C ILE A 224 -2.59 -9.62 -22.76
N VAL A 225 -3.55 -10.56 -22.74
CA VAL A 225 -4.24 -10.96 -21.52
C VAL A 225 -3.28 -11.67 -20.55
N ASN A 226 -2.39 -12.53 -21.06
CA ASN A 226 -1.38 -13.18 -20.22
C ASN A 226 -0.40 -12.17 -19.60
N ASP A 227 0.06 -11.17 -20.36
CA ASP A 227 0.92 -10.10 -19.81
C ASP A 227 0.22 -9.35 -18.66
N ALA A 228 -1.06 -9.02 -18.82
CA ALA A 228 -1.85 -8.38 -17.77
C ALA A 228 -1.95 -9.24 -16.50
N VAL A 229 -2.16 -10.56 -16.66
CA VAL A 229 -2.16 -11.52 -15.54
C VAL A 229 -0.79 -11.58 -14.88
N THR A 230 0.30 -11.67 -15.65
CA THR A 230 1.66 -11.74 -15.11
C THR A 230 1.99 -10.50 -14.27
N ARG A 231 1.69 -9.31 -14.76
CA ARG A 231 1.93 -8.05 -14.03
C ARG A 231 1.08 -7.94 -12.77
N ALA A 232 -0.20 -8.32 -12.84
CA ALA A 232 -1.08 -8.34 -11.67
C ALA A 232 -0.61 -9.35 -10.61
N GLN A 233 -0.16 -10.53 -11.03
CA GLN A 233 0.39 -11.54 -10.13
C GLN A 233 1.69 -11.05 -9.48
N ALA A 234 2.57 -10.40 -10.25
CA ALA A 234 3.81 -9.84 -9.73
C ALA A 234 3.55 -8.74 -8.70
N ALA A 235 2.56 -7.87 -8.92
CA ALA A 235 2.13 -6.88 -7.92
C ALA A 235 1.67 -7.53 -6.61
N ILE A 236 0.95 -8.66 -6.66
CA ILE A 236 0.55 -9.40 -5.46
C ILE A 236 1.77 -9.95 -4.71
N THR A 237 2.65 -10.66 -5.43
CA THR A 237 3.73 -11.44 -4.80
C THR A 237 4.89 -10.60 -4.33
N SER A 238 5.26 -9.58 -5.10
CA SER A 238 6.47 -8.79 -4.88
C SER A 238 6.21 -7.56 -4.03
N ASP A 239 5.00 -6.99 -4.11
CA ASP A 239 4.73 -5.68 -3.51
C ASP A 239 3.63 -5.77 -2.43
N ILE A 240 2.42 -6.20 -2.78
CA ILE A 240 1.26 -6.17 -1.87
C ILE A 240 1.43 -7.12 -0.69
N SER A 241 1.80 -8.39 -0.93
CA SER A 241 1.90 -9.37 0.17
C SER A 241 3.01 -9.02 1.16
N PRO A 242 4.24 -8.65 0.73
CA PRO A 242 5.27 -8.17 1.64
C PRO A 242 4.86 -6.90 2.40
N ALA A 243 4.18 -5.98 1.72
CA ALA A 243 3.67 -4.76 2.32
C ALA A 243 2.68 -5.05 3.46
N ILE A 244 1.72 -5.97 3.27
CA ILE A 244 0.78 -6.40 4.31
C ILE A 244 1.54 -6.93 5.53
N THR A 245 2.43 -7.91 5.32
CA THR A 245 3.19 -8.52 6.43
C THR A 245 4.01 -7.49 7.20
N MET A 246 4.64 -6.56 6.49
CA MET A 246 5.38 -5.47 7.13
C MET A 246 4.41 -4.58 7.94
N MET A 247 3.33 -4.09 7.34
CA MET A 247 2.39 -3.18 7.99
C MET A 247 1.71 -3.78 9.22
N GLU A 248 1.33 -5.06 9.17
CA GLU A 248 0.72 -5.75 10.31
C GLU A 248 1.70 -5.89 11.49
N ARG A 249 2.98 -6.16 11.20
CA ARG A 249 4.02 -6.18 12.24
C ARG A 249 4.15 -4.80 12.89
N GLU A 250 4.16 -3.75 12.09
CA GLU A 250 4.33 -2.36 12.54
C GLU A 250 3.11 -1.85 13.33
N LEU A 251 1.90 -2.26 12.97
CA LEU A 251 0.69 -1.96 13.76
C LEU A 251 0.82 -2.44 15.20
N SER A 252 1.44 -3.61 15.42
CA SER A 252 1.66 -4.12 16.78
C SER A 252 2.62 -3.24 17.59
N SER A 253 3.61 -2.62 16.95
CA SER A 253 4.51 -1.65 17.58
C SER A 253 3.78 -0.35 17.94
N TRP A 254 2.89 0.14 17.07
CA TRP A 254 2.08 1.32 17.36
C TRP A 254 1.06 1.09 18.50
N ASP A 255 0.54 -0.13 18.64
CA ASP A 255 -0.30 -0.50 19.77
C ASP A 255 0.46 -0.38 21.10
N ALA A 256 1.72 -0.82 21.14
CA ALA A 256 2.58 -0.69 22.32
C ALA A 256 2.90 0.79 22.61
N ILE A 257 3.35 1.56 21.62
CA ILE A 257 3.66 2.99 21.79
C ILE A 257 2.43 3.77 22.28
N SER A 258 1.26 3.50 21.69
CA SER A 258 0.02 4.19 22.09
C SER A 258 -0.42 3.80 23.50
N HIS A 259 -0.22 2.55 23.90
CA HIS A 259 -0.48 2.10 25.26
C HIS A 259 0.44 2.80 26.26
N ASP A 260 1.75 2.83 25.99
CA ASP A 260 2.73 3.46 26.87
C ASP A 260 2.46 4.96 27.03
N LEU A 261 2.24 5.69 25.93
CA LEU A 261 1.90 7.12 25.98
C LEU A 261 0.61 7.39 26.76
N THR A 262 -0.39 6.51 26.66
CA THR A 262 -1.65 6.65 27.42
C THR A 262 -1.42 6.41 28.90
N THR A 263 -0.60 5.41 29.26
CA THR A 263 -0.23 5.13 30.66
C THR A 263 0.52 6.32 31.27
N VAL A 264 1.45 6.92 30.53
CA VAL A 264 2.15 8.15 30.98
C VAL A 264 1.17 9.29 31.22
N LEU A 265 0.22 9.52 30.30
CA LEU A 265 -0.79 10.57 30.47
C LEU A 265 -1.63 10.35 31.72
N GLN A 266 -2.06 9.11 31.98
CA GLN A 266 -2.81 8.76 33.18
C GLN A 266 -1.99 8.95 34.46
N ALA A 267 -0.71 8.56 34.47
CA ALA A 267 0.16 8.75 35.63
C ALA A 267 0.39 10.23 35.96
N VAL A 268 0.51 11.08 34.93
CA VAL A 268 0.62 12.54 35.08
C VAL A 268 -0.69 13.14 35.59
N ASP A 269 -1.83 12.72 35.06
CA ASP A 269 -3.15 13.22 35.49
C ASP A 269 -3.52 12.78 36.92
N ASP A 270 -3.11 11.58 37.32
CA ASP A 270 -3.36 11.02 38.66
C ASP A 270 -2.30 11.45 39.71
N GLU A 271 -1.27 12.21 39.32
CA GLU A 271 -0.12 12.61 40.17
C GLU A 271 0.55 11.42 40.90
N LYS A 272 0.63 10.25 40.27
CA LYS A 272 1.14 9.03 40.91
C LYS A 272 2.67 9.01 40.94
N ASN A 273 3.24 9.41 42.07
CA ASN A 273 4.69 9.46 42.30
C ASN A 273 5.43 8.16 41.88
N ASP A 274 4.89 6.98 42.15
CA ASP A 274 5.56 5.71 41.83
C ASP A 274 5.61 5.43 40.31
N GLU A 275 4.52 5.70 39.58
CA GLU A 275 4.44 5.50 38.12
C GLU A 275 5.24 6.58 37.37
N VAL A 276 5.24 7.81 37.89
CA VAL A 276 6.08 8.90 37.37
C VAL A 276 7.58 8.63 37.67
N ALA A 277 7.91 7.99 38.79
CA ALA A 277 9.28 7.56 39.09
C ALA A 277 9.78 6.47 38.13
N GLU A 278 8.90 5.60 37.61
CA GLU A 278 9.27 4.60 36.61
C GLU A 278 9.76 5.22 35.29
N LEU A 279 9.29 6.43 34.93
CA LEU A 279 9.81 7.17 33.77
C LEU A 279 11.31 7.49 33.89
N LYS A 280 11.81 7.73 35.11
CA LYS A 280 13.23 8.01 35.39
C LYS A 280 14.11 6.76 35.27
N LEU A 281 13.53 5.57 35.43
CA LEU A 281 14.23 4.29 35.31
C LEU A 281 14.38 3.81 33.86
N VAL A 282 13.74 4.51 32.91
CA VAL A 282 13.98 4.30 31.48
C VAL A 282 15.32 4.93 31.10
N ASP A 283 16.13 4.22 30.31
CA ASP A 283 17.44 4.71 29.89
C ASP A 283 17.28 5.97 29.02
N ASN A 284 17.49 7.14 29.64
CA ASN A 284 17.31 8.45 29.02
C ASN A 284 18.21 8.63 27.78
N ASP A 285 19.38 7.97 27.76
CA ASP A 285 20.31 8.00 26.63
C ASP A 285 19.77 7.23 25.41
N ASP A 286 19.06 6.12 25.64
CA ASP A 286 18.41 5.34 24.57
C ASP A 286 17.19 6.08 23.99
N ILE A 287 16.43 6.79 24.83
CA ILE A 287 15.34 7.67 24.38
C ILE A 287 15.92 8.79 23.51
N LEU A 288 16.99 9.44 23.98
CA LEU A 288 17.74 10.48 23.27
C LEU A 288 18.20 10.02 21.89
N GLU A 289 18.91 8.91 21.84
CA GLU A 289 19.46 8.37 20.61
C GLU A 289 18.35 8.08 19.61
N THR A 290 17.23 7.51 20.07
CA THR A 290 16.09 7.17 19.22
C THR A 290 15.36 8.40 18.70
N TRP A 291 15.14 9.41 19.55
CA TRP A 291 14.45 10.64 19.15
C TRP A 291 15.33 11.49 18.21
N GLN A 292 16.64 11.50 18.43
CA GLN A 292 17.59 12.14 17.52
C GLN A 292 17.65 11.41 16.18
N LYS A 293 17.74 10.08 16.16
CA LYS A 293 17.67 9.26 14.94
C LYS A 293 16.41 9.57 14.12
N LEU A 294 15.25 9.66 14.75
CA LEU A 294 14.00 10.05 14.08
C LEU A 294 14.08 11.46 13.48
N GLY A 295 14.61 12.43 14.24
CA GLY A 295 14.77 13.80 13.78
C GLY A 295 15.77 13.97 12.64
N ASP A 296 16.81 13.14 12.57
CA ASP A 296 17.85 13.19 11.54
C ASP A 296 17.38 12.62 10.20
N ILE A 297 16.47 11.63 10.23
CA ILE A 297 15.80 11.11 9.02
C ILE A 297 15.06 12.22 8.27
N VAL A 298 14.37 13.10 9.00
CA VAL A 298 13.62 14.22 8.37
C VAL A 298 14.54 15.19 7.64
N VAL A 299 15.73 15.46 8.21
CA VAL A 299 16.71 16.36 7.59
C VAL A 299 17.25 15.75 6.31
N GLN A 300 17.66 14.48 6.35
CA GLN A 300 18.18 13.78 5.17
C GLN A 300 17.13 13.68 4.04
N ASP A 301 15.87 13.42 4.38
CA ASP A 301 14.78 13.30 3.40
C ASP A 301 14.41 14.67 2.79
N SER A 302 14.66 15.78 3.50
CA SER A 302 14.46 17.15 3.01
C SER A 302 15.58 17.66 2.08
N GLU A 303 16.77 17.09 2.18
CA GLU A 303 17.91 17.38 1.29
C GLU A 303 17.81 16.65 -0.06
N LEU A 304 16.98 15.60 -0.14
CA LEU A 304 16.74 14.78 -1.33
C LEU A 304 15.51 15.20 -2.15
N ASP A 305 14.67 16.11 -1.63
CA ASP A 305 13.48 16.66 -2.32
C ASP A 305 13.85 17.82 -3.31
N TYR A 306 15.11 17.91 -3.79
CA TYR A 306 15.61 18.91 -4.77
C TYR A 306 15.73 18.37 -6.21
#